data_AF-M7S9X7-F1
#
_entry.id   AF-M7S9X7-F1
#
_cell.length_a   1.000
_cell.length_b   1.000
_cell.length_c   1.000
_cell.angle_alpha   90.00
_cell.angle_beta   90.00
_cell.angle_gamma   90.00
#
_symmetry.space_group_name_H-M   'P 1'
#
loop_
_entity.id
_entity.type
_entity.pdbx_description
1 polymer ?
#
loop_
_entity_poly.entity_id
_entity_poly.type
_entity_poly.pdbx_seq_one_letter_code
_entity_poly.pdbx_strand_id
1 'polypeptide(L)'
;MSNPGTPAPGVASDDDEADASQRQHVPLVKYGQNIMEIPGDPFGFKWAHSGNIAHWGDQNRAREFPTFPKSDFCFQDKEWAESLASLLSTLSESFLKGVLDKYEDFVAIKENSNEKVVDFSFQSMSVRVAQFRDVRVGDPKSYYQAQRAVDVEKKSTANMMAIEPPMGRIIENMMMAQAIKDDKAPSMPQFRVSEKHPQGGDNKKKWYKKLRQQVTRAFWVEHSRLSRNQIRKVATAPADELRQQIEEIQREDNSHSRDVFYQHHTDSAAAENQDIYERVDKDVLLVLDADGKAILCSVQRLFQQLFGTTMMEKVTDAIRKWSALPPLPQPDTARHAVDEIIRRDKHPELDMEKAKTPEELAQRASCVVHYGTW
;
A
#
# COMPACT_ATOMS: atom_id res chain seq x y z
N MET A 1 -32.34 62.72 -42.21
CA MET A 1 -32.66 62.86 -40.77
C MET A 1 -32.51 61.48 -40.13
N SER A 2 -32.08 61.46 -38.87
CA SER A 2 -31.88 60.31 -37.98
C SER A 2 -30.53 59.59 -38.05
N ASN A 3 -29.65 59.87 -37.08
CA ASN A 3 -29.24 58.84 -36.12
C ASN A 3 -28.64 59.47 -34.85
N PRO A 4 -29.17 59.21 -33.66
CA PRO A 4 -28.58 59.66 -32.40
C PRO A 4 -27.66 58.59 -31.77
N GLY A 5 -26.43 59.01 -31.48
CA GLY A 5 -25.69 58.79 -30.22
C GLY A 5 -25.59 57.38 -29.62
N THR A 6 -24.38 56.82 -29.73
CA THR A 6 -23.79 55.69 -29.01
C THR A 6 -23.91 55.77 -27.47
N PRO A 7 -24.14 54.64 -26.74
CA PRO A 7 -23.80 54.53 -25.32
C PRO A 7 -22.44 53.85 -25.07
N ALA A 8 -21.78 54.29 -24.00
CA ALA A 8 -20.44 53.93 -23.52
C ALA A 8 -20.33 52.49 -22.98
N PRO A 9 -19.11 51.93 -22.83
CA PRO A 9 -18.90 50.55 -22.42
C PRO A 9 -19.16 50.37 -20.92
N GLY A 10 -20.07 49.46 -20.58
CA GLY A 10 -20.35 49.06 -19.21
C GLY A 10 -19.16 48.33 -18.58
N VAL A 11 -18.76 48.83 -17.42
CA VAL A 11 -17.77 48.29 -16.50
C VAL A 11 -18.16 46.86 -16.12
N ALA A 12 -17.21 45.93 -16.24
CA ALA A 12 -17.33 44.58 -15.70
C ALA A 12 -17.60 44.66 -14.19
N SER A 13 -18.73 44.10 -13.74
CA SER A 13 -19.03 43.95 -12.33
C SER A 13 -18.06 42.93 -11.71
N ASP A 14 -17.36 43.34 -10.66
CA ASP A 14 -16.48 42.53 -9.80
C ASP A 14 -17.20 41.37 -9.05
N ASP A 15 -18.44 41.05 -9.44
CA ASP A 15 -19.25 39.98 -8.84
C ASP A 15 -19.04 38.59 -9.50
N ASP A 16 -18.30 38.52 -10.62
CA ASP A 16 -17.98 37.23 -11.29
C ASP A 16 -16.74 36.52 -10.71
N GLU A 17 -15.94 37.18 -9.84
CA GLU A 17 -14.76 36.57 -9.21
C GLU A 17 -15.06 35.87 -7.87
N ALA A 18 -16.23 36.12 -7.26
CA ALA A 18 -16.59 35.54 -5.96
C ALA A 18 -17.19 34.12 -6.05
N ASP A 19 -17.67 33.68 -7.22
CA ASP A 19 -18.38 32.40 -7.39
C ASP A 19 -17.48 31.23 -7.89
N ALA A 20 -16.20 31.51 -8.19
CA ALA A 20 -15.27 30.48 -8.67
C ALA A 20 -14.76 29.55 -7.56
N SER A 21 -14.84 29.98 -6.29
CA SER A 21 -14.27 29.27 -5.13
C SER A 21 -15.17 28.18 -4.53
N GLN A 22 -16.42 28.05 -4.98
CA GLN A 22 -17.39 27.04 -4.50
C GLN A 22 -17.96 26.13 -5.59
N ARG A 23 -17.34 26.05 -6.76
CA ARG A 23 -17.64 24.96 -7.68
C ARG A 23 -17.13 23.65 -7.09
N GLN A 24 -18.06 22.81 -6.67
CA GLN A 24 -17.79 21.45 -6.22
C GLN A 24 -16.88 20.77 -7.25
N HIS A 25 -15.70 20.34 -6.81
CA HIS A 25 -14.73 19.69 -7.69
C HIS A 25 -15.37 18.44 -8.32
N VAL A 26 -15.34 18.38 -9.65
CA VAL A 26 -15.78 17.21 -10.41
C VAL A 26 -14.52 16.46 -10.85
N PRO A 27 -14.30 15.24 -10.36
CA PRO A 27 -13.13 14.45 -10.75
C PRO A 27 -13.10 14.20 -12.27
N LEU A 28 -11.92 14.32 -12.88
CA LEU A 28 -11.69 13.91 -14.26
C LEU A 28 -11.90 12.41 -14.45
N VAL A 29 -11.55 11.63 -13.41
CA VAL A 29 -11.77 10.19 -13.37
C VAL A 29 -12.28 9.72 -12.03
N LYS A 30 -12.91 8.53 -12.00
CA LYS A 30 -13.36 7.84 -10.79
C LYS A 30 -12.90 6.38 -10.77
N TYR A 31 -12.51 5.89 -9.61
CA TYR A 31 -12.23 4.48 -9.39
C TYR A 31 -13.52 3.65 -9.60
N GLY A 32 -13.39 2.42 -10.11
CA GLY A 32 -14.55 1.56 -10.37
C GLY A 32 -15.43 1.98 -11.56
N GLN A 33 -15.12 3.06 -12.28
CA GLN A 33 -15.88 3.52 -13.44
C GLN A 33 -15.09 3.40 -14.74
N ASN A 34 -15.81 3.10 -15.83
CA ASN A 34 -15.26 3.20 -17.19
C ASN A 34 -15.42 4.66 -17.66
N ILE A 35 -14.32 5.28 -18.04
CA ILE A 35 -14.27 6.64 -18.56
C ILE A 35 -13.43 6.58 -19.83
N MET A 36 -14.14 6.68 -20.95
CA MET A 36 -13.58 6.49 -22.28
C MET A 36 -13.13 7.79 -22.95
N GLU A 37 -13.53 8.93 -22.37
CA GLU A 37 -13.16 10.27 -22.83
C GLU A 37 -12.79 11.08 -21.59
N ILE A 38 -11.53 11.50 -21.51
CA ILE A 38 -11.02 12.33 -20.43
C ILE A 38 -10.89 13.76 -20.98
N PRO A 39 -11.55 14.77 -20.39
CA PRO A 39 -11.42 16.15 -20.85
C PRO A 39 -9.97 16.61 -20.87
N GLY A 40 -9.51 17.07 -22.04
CA GLY A 40 -8.12 17.51 -22.24
C GLY A 40 -7.11 16.38 -22.52
N ASP A 41 -7.54 15.12 -22.54
CA ASP A 41 -6.71 13.95 -22.86
C ASP A 41 -7.42 13.02 -23.85
N PRO A 42 -7.25 13.25 -25.17
CA PRO A 42 -7.98 12.52 -26.21
C PRO A 42 -7.56 11.04 -26.34
N PHE A 43 -6.46 10.63 -25.70
CA PHE A 43 -5.95 9.26 -25.77
C PHE A 43 -6.05 8.51 -24.44
N GLY A 44 -6.41 9.19 -23.36
CA GLY A 44 -6.53 8.62 -22.02
C GLY A 44 -7.82 7.84 -21.82
N PHE A 45 -7.69 6.61 -21.33
CA PHE A 45 -8.81 5.74 -20.97
C PHE A 45 -8.65 5.23 -19.54
N LYS A 46 -9.72 5.32 -18.75
CA LYS A 46 -9.81 4.69 -17.42
C LYS A 46 -10.81 3.54 -17.48
N TRP A 47 -10.34 2.33 -17.25
CA TRP A 47 -11.23 1.18 -17.07
C TRP A 47 -11.64 1.04 -15.62
N ALA A 48 -12.85 0.55 -15.36
CA ALA A 48 -13.39 0.33 -14.02
C ALA A 48 -12.45 -0.48 -13.12
N HIS A 49 -11.78 -1.49 -13.70
CA HIS A 49 -10.88 -2.41 -13.01
C HIS A 49 -9.40 -1.99 -13.06
N SER A 50 -9.07 -0.86 -13.69
CA SER A 50 -7.68 -0.38 -13.82
C SER A 50 -7.33 0.63 -12.73
N GLY A 51 -6.08 0.62 -12.26
CA GLY A 51 -5.56 1.57 -11.26
C GLY A 51 -4.84 2.77 -11.87
N ASN A 52 -4.71 2.82 -13.19
CA ASN A 52 -4.02 3.85 -13.96
C ASN A 52 -4.89 4.35 -15.12
N ILE A 53 -4.41 5.37 -15.82
CA ILE A 53 -4.92 5.81 -17.12
C ILE A 53 -4.09 5.17 -18.22
N ALA A 54 -4.74 4.43 -19.10
CA ALA A 54 -4.12 3.77 -20.24
C ALA A 54 -4.19 4.66 -21.49
N HIS A 55 -3.09 4.73 -22.24
CA HIS A 55 -2.93 5.53 -23.45
C HIS A 55 -2.52 4.66 -24.64
N TRP A 56 -3.16 3.51 -24.78
CA TRP A 56 -2.83 2.49 -25.80
C TRP A 56 -2.86 3.01 -27.25
N GLY A 57 -3.64 4.06 -27.53
CA GLY A 57 -3.75 4.69 -28.86
C GLY A 57 -2.78 5.85 -29.11
N ASP A 58 -2.01 6.29 -28.11
CA ASP A 58 -1.12 7.44 -28.24
C ASP A 58 0.23 7.05 -28.86
N GLN A 59 0.38 7.29 -30.17
CA GLN A 59 1.61 7.00 -30.89
C GLN A 59 2.80 7.89 -30.47
N ASN A 60 2.55 9.06 -29.89
CA ASN A 60 3.63 9.94 -29.45
C ASN A 60 4.34 9.36 -28.23
N ARG A 61 3.59 8.74 -27.30
CA ARG A 61 4.18 8.05 -26.14
C ARG A 61 5.13 6.92 -26.52
N ALA A 62 4.85 6.21 -27.61
CA ALA A 62 5.77 5.20 -28.12
C ALA A 62 7.07 5.80 -28.68
N ARG A 63 6.99 6.98 -29.32
CA ARG A 63 8.16 7.71 -29.84
C ARG A 63 9.01 8.33 -28.73
N GLU A 64 8.37 8.80 -27.67
CA GLU A 64 9.02 9.43 -26.50
C GLU A 64 9.52 8.40 -25.48
N PHE A 65 9.31 7.10 -25.73
CA PHE A 65 9.75 6.05 -24.83
C PHE A 65 11.29 5.99 -24.77
N PRO A 66 11.90 5.95 -23.57
CA PRO A 66 13.35 5.91 -23.44
C PRO A 66 13.95 4.68 -24.12
N THR A 67 14.99 4.89 -24.94
CA THR A 67 15.73 3.82 -25.60
C THR A 67 16.99 3.51 -24.81
N PHE A 68 17.33 2.23 -24.67
CA PHE A 68 18.49 1.77 -23.90
C PHE A 68 19.53 1.12 -24.83
N PRO A 69 20.50 1.88 -25.38
CA PRO A 69 21.62 1.28 -26.08
C PRO A 69 22.42 0.34 -25.16
N LYS A 70 23.16 -0.61 -25.74
CA LYS A 70 23.97 -1.57 -24.97
C LYS A 70 24.98 -0.92 -24.02
N SER A 71 25.40 0.30 -24.30
CA SER A 71 26.33 1.09 -23.48
C SER A 71 25.72 1.65 -22.19
N ASP A 72 24.39 1.62 -22.04
CA ASP A 72 23.71 2.22 -20.89
C ASP A 72 23.93 1.44 -19.58
N PHE A 73 24.12 0.13 -19.67
CA PHE A 73 24.28 -0.75 -18.51
C PHE A 73 25.74 -1.13 -18.28
N CYS A 74 26.62 -0.13 -18.29
CA CYS A 74 28.01 -0.27 -17.86
C CYS A 74 28.15 0.16 -16.40
N PHE A 75 28.97 -0.56 -15.63
CA PHE A 75 29.26 -0.15 -14.26
C PHE A 75 29.95 1.21 -14.26
N GLN A 76 29.45 2.13 -13.43
CA GLN A 76 30.06 3.44 -13.22
C GLN A 76 31.45 3.29 -12.58
N ASP A 77 31.56 2.38 -11.62
CA ASP A 77 32.81 1.96 -11.01
C ASP A 77 32.86 0.43 -10.99
N LYS A 78 33.64 -0.12 -11.93
CA LYS A 78 33.78 -1.57 -12.09
C LYS A 78 34.56 -2.20 -10.93
N GLU A 79 35.60 -1.52 -10.44
CA GLU A 79 36.45 -2.03 -9.36
C GLU A 79 35.67 -2.09 -8.04
N TRP A 80 34.88 -1.05 -7.76
CA TRP A 80 33.97 -1.04 -6.63
C TRP A 80 32.90 -2.13 -6.74
N ALA A 81 32.27 -2.30 -7.91
CA ALA A 81 31.25 -3.33 -8.12
C ALA A 81 31.81 -4.75 -7.90
N GLU A 82 33.02 -5.03 -8.41
CA GLU A 82 33.71 -6.30 -8.20
C GLU A 82 34.11 -6.50 -6.73
N SER A 83 34.56 -5.44 -6.06
CA SER A 83 34.90 -5.46 -4.63
C SER A 83 33.67 -5.75 -3.76
N LEU A 84 32.53 -5.10 -4.02
CA LEU A 84 31.28 -5.35 -3.33
C LEU A 84 30.78 -6.79 -3.58
N ALA A 85 30.85 -7.27 -4.82
CA ALA A 85 30.48 -8.65 -5.13
C ALA A 85 31.36 -9.66 -4.36
N SER A 86 32.66 -9.41 -4.26
CA SER A 86 33.59 -10.21 -3.46
C SER A 86 33.23 -10.21 -1.98
N LEU A 87 32.95 -9.02 -1.40
CA LEU A 87 32.48 -8.90 -0.02
C LEU A 87 31.22 -9.76 0.19
N LEU A 88 30.16 -9.51 -0.59
CA LEU A 88 28.86 -10.18 -0.40
C LEU A 88 28.98 -11.70 -0.55
N SER A 89 29.84 -12.19 -1.45
CA SER A 89 30.06 -13.62 -1.67
C SER A 89 30.71 -14.34 -0.48
N THR A 90 31.50 -13.64 0.34
CA THR A 90 32.26 -14.21 1.46
C THR A 90 31.74 -13.78 2.83
N LEU A 91 30.78 -12.85 2.87
CA LEU A 91 30.34 -12.18 4.09
C LEU A 91 29.71 -13.14 5.10
N SER A 92 28.81 -14.02 4.64
CA SER A 92 28.17 -15.01 5.52
C SER A 92 29.21 -15.95 6.16
N GLU A 93 30.09 -16.53 5.35
CA GLU A 93 31.14 -17.43 5.83
C GLU A 93 32.09 -16.71 6.80
N SER A 94 32.48 -15.49 6.48
CA SER A 94 33.35 -14.66 7.31
C SER A 94 32.71 -14.34 8.67
N PHE A 95 31.41 -14.04 8.67
CA PHE A 95 30.64 -13.78 9.89
C PHE A 95 30.56 -15.01 10.79
N LEU A 96 30.27 -16.18 10.21
CA LEU A 96 30.13 -17.44 10.96
C LEU A 96 31.46 -17.93 11.52
N LYS A 97 32.56 -17.73 10.77
CA LYS A 97 33.93 -18.04 11.22
C LYS A 97 34.48 -17.02 12.22
N GLY A 98 33.80 -15.90 12.42
CA GLY A 98 34.23 -14.85 13.35
C GLY A 98 35.43 -14.05 12.87
N VAL A 99 35.67 -13.96 11.55
CA VAL A 99 36.86 -13.29 10.97
C VAL A 99 36.57 -11.87 10.48
N LEU A 100 35.45 -11.28 10.91
CA LEU A 100 35.09 -9.88 10.62
C LEU A 100 35.73 -8.89 11.60
N ASP A 101 36.32 -9.38 12.69
CA ASP A 101 37.11 -8.59 13.64
C ASP A 101 38.38 -7.97 13.01
N LYS A 102 38.77 -8.43 11.82
CA LYS A 102 39.83 -7.84 11.00
C LYS A 102 39.54 -6.41 10.52
N TYR A 103 38.27 -5.97 10.54
CA TYR A 103 37.91 -4.60 10.18
C TYR A 103 38.16 -3.68 11.38
N GLU A 104 38.87 -2.57 11.17
CA GLU A 104 39.31 -1.67 12.25
C GLU A 104 38.15 -1.09 13.08
N ASP A 105 36.99 -0.90 12.46
CA ASP A 105 35.79 -0.33 13.07
C ASP A 105 34.72 -1.38 13.41
N PHE A 106 35.12 -2.64 13.55
CA PHE A 106 34.24 -3.73 13.93
C PHE A 106 33.61 -3.49 15.32
N VAL A 107 32.28 -3.62 15.41
CA VAL A 107 31.52 -3.53 16.66
C VAL A 107 30.53 -4.67 16.78
N ALA A 108 30.63 -5.44 17.87
CA ALA A 108 29.58 -6.38 18.26
C ALA A 108 28.42 -5.63 18.93
N ILE A 109 27.29 -5.51 18.22
CA ILE A 109 26.10 -4.80 18.71
C ILE A 109 25.31 -5.66 19.68
N LYS A 110 25.20 -6.96 19.38
CA LYS A 110 24.39 -7.90 20.16
C LYS A 110 24.92 -9.32 20.00
N GLU A 111 25.06 -10.04 21.11
CA GLU A 111 25.34 -11.47 21.08
C GLU A 111 24.64 -12.15 22.26
N ASN A 112 23.67 -13.00 21.96
CA ASN A 112 22.95 -13.82 22.94
C ASN A 112 22.57 -15.18 22.34
N SER A 113 21.83 -16.00 23.07
CA SER A 113 21.42 -17.33 22.58
C SER A 113 20.61 -17.31 21.28
N ASN A 114 19.90 -16.21 21.02
CA ASN A 114 18.93 -16.09 19.93
C ASN A 114 19.47 -15.32 18.73
N GLU A 115 20.41 -14.39 18.94
CA GLU A 115 20.95 -13.60 17.82
C GLU A 115 22.39 -13.14 18.04
N LYS A 116 23.05 -12.89 16.91
CA LYS A 116 24.35 -12.23 16.82
C LYS A 116 24.26 -11.11 15.80
N VAL A 117 24.68 -9.90 16.17
CA VAL A 117 24.63 -8.71 15.31
C VAL A 117 25.96 -7.97 15.41
N VAL A 118 26.54 -7.66 14.26
CA VAL A 118 27.79 -6.90 14.17
C VAL A 118 27.68 -5.80 13.13
N ASP A 119 28.39 -4.71 13.38
CA ASP A 119 28.57 -3.59 12.45
C ASP A 119 30.06 -3.44 12.10
N PHE A 120 30.35 -3.00 10.88
CA PHE A 120 31.68 -2.59 10.43
C PHE A 120 31.55 -1.75 9.15
N SER A 121 32.65 -1.19 8.64
CA SER A 121 32.65 -0.45 7.37
C SER A 121 33.40 -1.16 6.26
N PHE A 122 32.96 -0.94 5.02
CA PHE A 122 33.60 -1.42 3.80
C PHE A 122 33.56 -0.34 2.72
N GLN A 123 34.73 0.15 2.27
CA GLN A 123 34.85 1.10 1.15
C GLN A 123 33.79 2.24 1.18
N SER A 124 33.71 2.95 2.32
CA SER A 124 32.73 4.01 2.65
C SER A 124 31.30 3.58 2.96
N MET A 125 30.95 2.31 2.81
CA MET A 125 29.64 1.76 3.19
C MET A 125 29.65 1.28 4.63
N SER A 126 28.57 1.59 5.35
CA SER A 126 28.25 0.98 6.63
C SER A 126 27.57 -0.38 6.43
N VAL A 127 28.07 -1.41 7.11
CA VAL A 127 27.59 -2.79 6.97
C VAL A 127 27.06 -3.28 8.31
N ARG A 128 25.90 -3.94 8.28
CA ARG A 128 25.37 -4.73 9.40
C ARG A 128 25.13 -6.16 8.96
N VAL A 129 25.61 -7.10 9.77
CA VAL A 129 25.29 -8.53 9.63
C VAL A 129 24.61 -9.00 10.89
N ALA A 130 23.42 -9.58 10.73
CA ALA A 130 22.65 -10.18 11.81
C ALA A 130 22.42 -11.66 11.51
N GLN A 131 22.51 -12.51 12.53
CA GLN A 131 22.11 -13.91 12.47
C GLN A 131 21.02 -14.17 13.51
N PHE A 132 19.91 -14.75 13.08
CA PHE A 132 18.83 -15.22 13.94
C PHE A 132 18.95 -16.72 14.13
N ARG A 133 19.35 -17.13 15.34
CA ARG A 133 19.67 -18.51 15.72
C ARG A 133 18.42 -19.38 15.93
N ASP A 134 17.24 -18.77 16.01
CA ASP A 134 15.93 -19.41 16.17
C ASP A 134 15.08 -19.43 14.88
N VAL A 135 15.58 -18.86 13.78
CA VAL A 135 14.93 -18.86 12.46
C VAL A 135 15.65 -19.81 11.51
N ARG A 136 14.91 -20.50 10.65
CA ARG A 136 15.45 -21.33 9.56
C ARG A 136 14.68 -21.12 8.27
N VAL A 137 15.37 -20.83 7.17
CA VAL A 137 14.75 -20.64 5.85
C VAL A 137 13.99 -21.88 5.39
N GLY A 138 14.49 -23.07 5.72
CA GLY A 138 13.85 -24.34 5.39
C GLY A 138 12.62 -24.69 6.24
N ASP A 139 12.33 -23.92 7.30
CA ASP A 139 11.19 -24.17 8.20
C ASP A 139 10.32 -22.90 8.32
N PRO A 140 9.24 -22.79 7.53
CA PRO A 140 8.33 -21.65 7.59
C PRO A 140 7.72 -21.40 8.98
N LYS A 141 7.61 -22.42 9.84
CA LYS A 141 7.05 -22.24 11.19
C LYS A 141 8.00 -21.50 12.11
N SER A 142 9.31 -21.65 11.90
CA SER A 142 10.34 -21.00 12.72
C SER A 142 10.19 -19.47 12.75
N TYR A 143 9.78 -18.85 11.64
CA TYR A 143 9.56 -17.41 11.56
C TYR A 143 8.53 -16.88 12.56
N TYR A 144 7.44 -17.64 12.78
CA TYR A 144 6.37 -17.23 13.70
C TYR A 144 6.64 -17.67 15.14
N GLN A 145 7.57 -18.60 15.34
CA GLN A 145 7.95 -19.12 16.67
C GLN A 145 9.20 -18.45 17.23
N ALA A 146 9.95 -17.74 16.41
CA ALA A 146 11.12 -16.98 16.82
C ALA A 146 10.73 -15.99 17.92
N GLN A 147 11.58 -15.89 18.95
CA GLN A 147 11.29 -15.07 20.14
C GLN A 147 11.05 -13.61 19.74
N ARG A 148 11.81 -13.11 18.76
CA ARG A 148 11.64 -11.76 18.19
C ARG A 148 10.25 -11.56 17.59
N ALA A 149 9.74 -12.53 16.82
CA ALA A 149 8.43 -12.42 16.20
C ALA A 149 7.30 -12.39 17.24
N VAL A 150 7.39 -13.28 18.24
CA VAL A 150 6.44 -13.33 19.37
C VAL A 150 6.44 -12.02 20.17
N ASP A 151 7.62 -11.49 20.47
CA ASP A 151 7.77 -10.24 21.22
C ASP A 151 7.26 -9.03 20.43
N VAL A 152 7.56 -8.97 19.13
CA VAL A 152 7.06 -7.93 18.23
C VAL A 152 5.53 -7.99 18.16
N GLU A 153 4.93 -9.16 17.92
CA GLU A 153 3.47 -9.29 17.84
C GLU A 153 2.78 -8.84 19.14
N LYS A 154 3.32 -9.27 20.29
CA LYS A 154 2.81 -8.85 21.61
C LYS A 154 2.92 -7.34 21.81
N LYS A 155 4.08 -6.75 21.53
CA LYS A 155 4.32 -5.30 21.70
C LYS A 155 3.47 -4.49 20.73
N SER A 156 3.40 -4.88 19.45
CA SER A 156 2.57 -4.23 18.43
C SER A 156 1.10 -4.25 18.81
N THR A 157 0.61 -5.39 19.28
CA THR A 157 -0.78 -5.53 19.76
C THR A 157 -1.05 -4.62 20.94
N ALA A 158 -0.18 -4.60 21.95
CA ALA A 158 -0.34 -3.74 23.13
C ALA A 158 -0.27 -2.25 22.77
N ASN A 159 0.66 -1.87 21.90
CA ASN A 159 0.83 -0.51 21.40
C ASN A 159 -0.43 -0.04 20.65
N MET A 160 -0.94 -0.85 19.72
CA MET A 160 -2.16 -0.51 18.99
C MET A 160 -3.38 -0.46 19.92
N MET A 161 -3.53 -1.40 20.85
CA MET A 161 -4.63 -1.38 21.83
C MET A 161 -4.65 -0.11 22.69
N ALA A 162 -3.49 0.43 23.02
CA ALA A 162 -3.38 1.71 23.75
C ALA A 162 -3.81 2.91 22.89
N ILE A 163 -3.65 2.83 21.57
CA ILE A 163 -4.08 3.85 20.61
C ILE A 163 -5.58 3.69 20.35
N GLU A 164 -6.01 2.56 19.82
CA GLU A 164 -7.39 2.31 19.44
C GLU A 164 -7.65 0.79 19.39
N PRO A 165 -8.74 0.27 20.01
CA PRO A 165 -9.03 -1.16 19.98
C PRO A 165 -9.54 -1.60 18.60
N PRO A 166 -9.48 -2.90 18.27
CA PRO A 166 -10.01 -3.43 17.02
C PRO A 166 -11.51 -3.18 16.90
N MET A 167 -12.04 -3.28 15.68
CA MET A 167 -13.47 -3.17 15.43
C MET A 167 -14.25 -4.25 16.20
N GLY A 168 -13.84 -5.51 16.06
CA GLY A 168 -14.46 -6.63 16.78
C GLY A 168 -15.87 -7.00 16.29
N ARG A 169 -16.30 -8.22 16.65
CA ARG A 169 -17.49 -8.86 16.07
C ARG A 169 -18.81 -8.16 16.39
N ILE A 170 -18.91 -7.57 17.58
CA ILE A 170 -20.13 -6.87 18.03
C ILE A 170 -20.40 -5.66 17.13
N ILE A 171 -19.37 -4.85 16.86
CA ILE A 171 -19.47 -3.65 16.02
C ILE A 171 -19.69 -4.04 14.56
N GLU A 172 -18.99 -5.07 14.06
CA GLU A 172 -19.23 -5.63 12.72
C GLU A 172 -20.71 -5.98 12.54
N ASN A 173 -21.28 -6.81 13.42
CA ASN A 173 -22.65 -7.29 13.27
C ASN A 173 -23.68 -6.15 13.39
N MET A 174 -23.44 -5.18 14.28
CA MET A 174 -24.30 -4.00 14.37
C MET A 174 -24.28 -3.18 13.07
N MET A 175 -23.10 -2.91 12.51
CA MET A 175 -23.01 -2.15 11.26
C MET A 175 -23.58 -2.92 10.07
N MET A 176 -23.43 -4.25 10.03
CA MET A 176 -24.09 -5.09 9.02
C MET A 176 -25.62 -5.02 9.14
N ALA A 177 -26.16 -5.11 10.36
CA ALA A 177 -27.60 -4.96 10.61
C ALA A 177 -28.12 -3.58 10.17
N GLN A 178 -27.38 -2.52 10.50
CA GLN A 178 -27.73 -1.17 10.04
C GLN A 178 -27.70 -1.05 8.51
N ALA A 179 -26.69 -1.61 7.85
CA ALA A 179 -26.60 -1.59 6.40
C ALA A 179 -27.73 -2.38 5.72
N ILE A 180 -28.18 -3.49 6.30
CA ILE A 180 -29.37 -4.22 5.82
C ILE A 180 -30.62 -3.37 6.00
N LYS A 181 -30.81 -2.80 7.19
CA LYS A 181 -31.97 -1.95 7.49
C LYS A 181 -32.07 -0.73 6.57
N ASP A 182 -30.92 -0.11 6.28
CA ASP A 182 -30.82 1.09 5.45
C ASP A 182 -30.88 0.81 3.93
N ASP A 183 -31.09 -0.45 3.52
CA ASP A 183 -31.02 -0.90 2.11
C ASP A 183 -29.67 -0.57 1.43
N LYS A 184 -28.59 -0.61 2.22
CA LYS A 184 -27.19 -0.40 1.78
C LYS A 184 -26.41 -1.71 1.63
N ALA A 185 -27.04 -2.85 1.90
CA ALA A 185 -26.39 -4.15 1.76
C ALA A 185 -26.11 -4.48 0.27
N PRO A 186 -25.04 -5.23 -0.05
CA PRO A 186 -24.75 -5.58 -1.42
C PRO A 186 -25.84 -6.52 -1.96
N SER A 187 -26.02 -6.59 -3.28
CA SER A 187 -26.99 -7.55 -3.85
C SER A 187 -26.60 -9.00 -3.53
N MET A 188 -27.62 -9.84 -3.26
CA MET A 188 -27.45 -11.27 -2.98
C MET A 188 -26.80 -11.99 -4.18
N PRO A 189 -25.57 -12.52 -4.05
CA PRO A 189 -24.94 -13.26 -5.14
C PRO A 189 -25.62 -14.61 -5.31
N GLN A 190 -25.79 -15.05 -6.55
CA GLN A 190 -26.29 -16.40 -6.86
C GLN A 190 -25.13 -17.39 -7.07
N PHE A 191 -25.33 -18.64 -6.65
CA PHE A 191 -24.52 -19.76 -7.11
C PHE A 191 -24.75 -19.96 -8.61
N ARG A 192 -23.66 -20.19 -9.35
CA ARG A 192 -23.77 -20.67 -10.72
C ARG A 192 -24.27 -22.11 -10.70
N VAL A 193 -25.12 -22.46 -11.67
CA VAL A 193 -25.53 -23.84 -11.89
C VAL A 193 -24.27 -24.69 -12.10
N SER A 194 -24.10 -25.69 -11.26
CA SER A 194 -22.95 -26.60 -11.24
C SER A 194 -23.38 -27.95 -10.66
N GLU A 195 -22.57 -29.00 -10.79
CA GLU A 195 -22.88 -30.30 -10.18
C GLU A 195 -23.16 -30.21 -8.67
N LYS A 196 -22.49 -29.29 -7.97
CA LYS A 196 -22.70 -29.04 -6.53
C LYS A 196 -23.92 -28.16 -6.23
N HIS A 197 -24.37 -27.38 -7.20
CA HIS A 197 -25.54 -26.49 -7.10
C HIS A 197 -26.39 -26.60 -8.37
N PRO A 198 -27.08 -27.73 -8.58
CA PRO A 198 -27.76 -28.03 -9.85
C PRO A 198 -28.92 -27.08 -10.16
N GLN A 199 -29.44 -26.37 -9.16
CA GLN A 199 -30.47 -25.35 -9.30
C GLN A 199 -29.96 -23.91 -9.05
N GLY A 200 -28.65 -23.74 -8.85
CA GLY A 200 -28.09 -22.46 -8.37
C GLY A 200 -28.56 -22.15 -6.94
N GLY A 201 -28.93 -20.90 -6.69
CA GLY A 201 -29.51 -20.42 -5.42
C GLY A 201 -28.68 -19.35 -4.71
N ASP A 202 -29.23 -18.79 -3.64
CA ASP A 202 -28.59 -17.71 -2.89
C ASP A 202 -27.27 -18.16 -2.25
N ASN A 203 -26.22 -17.39 -2.52
CA ASN A 203 -24.93 -17.57 -1.87
C ASN A 203 -24.82 -16.64 -0.67
N LYS A 204 -25.63 -16.90 0.36
CA LYS A 204 -25.64 -16.15 1.63
C LYS A 204 -24.25 -16.01 2.25
N LYS A 205 -23.42 -17.07 2.19
CA LYS A 205 -22.04 -17.03 2.71
C LYS A 205 -21.18 -15.97 1.99
N LYS A 206 -21.26 -15.91 0.66
CA LYS A 206 -20.55 -14.89 -0.13
C LYS A 206 -21.15 -13.50 0.09
N TRP A 207 -22.46 -13.40 0.29
CA TRP A 207 -23.15 -12.16 0.63
C TRP A 207 -22.65 -11.58 1.96
N TYR A 208 -22.70 -12.36 3.05
CA TYR A 208 -22.18 -11.95 4.35
C TYR A 208 -20.70 -11.56 4.30
N LYS A 209 -19.88 -12.31 3.55
CA LYS A 209 -18.47 -11.93 3.35
C LYS A 209 -18.33 -10.54 2.72
N LYS A 210 -19.10 -10.24 1.66
CA LYS A 210 -19.07 -8.93 0.99
C LYS A 210 -19.60 -7.81 1.89
N LEU A 211 -20.74 -8.04 2.54
CA LEU A 211 -21.35 -7.07 3.44
C LEU A 211 -20.40 -6.71 4.57
N ARG A 212 -19.75 -7.72 5.16
CA ARG A 212 -18.73 -7.51 6.20
C ARG A 212 -17.55 -6.67 5.70
N GLN A 213 -16.98 -7.04 4.55
CA GLN A 213 -15.88 -6.27 3.94
C GLN A 213 -16.25 -4.79 3.73
N GLN A 214 -17.49 -4.52 3.29
CA GLN A 214 -17.98 -3.15 3.13
C GLN A 214 -18.07 -2.39 4.45
N VAL A 215 -18.68 -2.98 5.50
CA VAL A 215 -18.81 -2.27 6.78
C VAL A 215 -17.48 -2.12 7.52
N THR A 216 -16.55 -3.08 7.39
CA THR A 216 -15.20 -2.96 7.96
C THR A 216 -14.42 -1.84 7.25
N ARG A 217 -14.54 -1.74 5.91
CA ARG A 217 -13.98 -0.61 5.16
C ARG A 217 -14.61 0.71 5.62
N ALA A 218 -15.94 0.81 5.69
CA ALA A 218 -16.62 2.03 6.12
C ALA A 218 -16.18 2.45 7.52
N PHE A 219 -16.06 1.49 8.45
CA PHE A 219 -15.57 1.75 9.80
C PHE A 219 -14.18 2.40 9.81
N TRP A 220 -13.19 1.81 9.13
CA TRP A 220 -11.81 2.29 9.19
C TRP A 220 -11.51 3.46 8.27
N VAL A 221 -12.06 3.42 7.06
CA VAL A 221 -11.85 4.44 6.04
C VAL A 221 -12.79 5.59 6.32
N GLU A 222 -14.11 5.43 6.17
CA GLU A 222 -15.05 6.56 6.11
C GLU A 222 -15.26 7.30 7.44
N HIS A 223 -14.91 6.70 8.57
CA HIS A 223 -15.10 7.32 9.89
C HIS A 223 -13.77 7.77 10.51
N SER A 224 -13.79 8.97 11.10
CA SER A 224 -12.70 9.44 11.98
C SER A 224 -12.59 8.58 13.23
N ARG A 225 -11.45 8.64 13.95
CA ARG A 225 -11.29 7.95 15.25
C ARG A 225 -12.37 8.33 16.27
N LEU A 226 -12.76 9.61 16.31
CA LEU A 226 -13.85 10.08 17.18
C LEU A 226 -15.20 9.44 16.82
N SER A 227 -15.52 9.40 15.52
CA SER A 227 -16.73 8.76 15.01
C SER A 227 -16.73 7.25 15.28
N ARG A 228 -15.59 6.58 15.07
CA ARG A 228 -15.43 5.15 15.41
C ARG A 228 -15.68 4.91 16.90
N ASN A 229 -15.15 5.74 17.79
CA ASN A 229 -15.42 5.63 19.24
C ASN A 229 -16.90 5.80 19.58
N GLN A 230 -17.64 6.66 18.87
CA GLN A 230 -19.09 6.77 19.03
C GLN A 230 -19.79 5.49 18.56
N ILE A 231 -19.40 4.94 17.41
CA ILE A 231 -19.91 3.65 16.90
C ILE A 231 -19.68 2.54 17.94
N ARG A 232 -18.48 2.49 18.57
CA ARG A 232 -18.19 1.52 19.64
C ARG A 232 -19.16 1.65 20.81
N LYS A 233 -19.47 2.87 21.25
CA LYS A 233 -20.43 3.12 22.33
C LYS A 233 -21.83 2.65 21.94
N VAL A 234 -22.31 2.99 20.75
CA VAL A 234 -23.63 2.56 20.25
C VAL A 234 -23.72 1.04 20.17
N ALA A 235 -22.64 0.36 19.77
CA ALA A 235 -22.61 -1.10 19.68
C ALA A 235 -22.75 -1.84 21.02
N THR A 236 -22.50 -1.19 22.16
CA THR A 236 -22.72 -1.78 23.48
C THR A 236 -24.20 -1.88 23.87
N ALA A 237 -25.04 -1.02 23.27
CA ALA A 237 -26.47 -0.96 23.50
C ALA A 237 -27.17 -0.57 22.19
N PRO A 238 -27.25 -1.49 21.21
CA PRO A 238 -27.87 -1.20 19.92
C PRO A 238 -29.36 -0.91 20.09
N ALA A 239 -29.92 -0.13 19.16
CA ALA A 239 -31.35 0.15 19.13
C ALA A 239 -32.17 -1.15 19.04
N ASP A 240 -33.32 -1.19 19.70
CA ASP A 240 -34.13 -2.42 19.82
C ASP A 240 -34.54 -3.00 18.47
N GLU A 241 -34.80 -2.12 17.51
CA GLU A 241 -35.10 -2.44 16.11
C GLU A 241 -33.97 -3.19 15.36
N LEU A 242 -32.71 -3.07 15.79
CA LEU A 242 -31.59 -3.79 15.17
C LEU A 242 -31.33 -5.15 15.81
N ARG A 243 -31.87 -5.41 17.02
CA ARG A 243 -31.52 -6.61 17.81
C ARG A 243 -31.84 -7.90 17.07
N GLN A 244 -33.05 -8.01 16.51
CA GLN A 244 -33.47 -9.19 15.76
C GLN A 244 -32.55 -9.46 14.56
N GLN A 245 -32.16 -8.42 13.84
CA GLN A 245 -31.26 -8.55 12.69
C GLN A 245 -29.84 -8.95 13.12
N ILE A 246 -29.34 -8.41 14.24
CA ILE A 246 -28.04 -8.78 14.80
C ILE A 246 -28.02 -10.26 15.22
N GLU A 247 -29.06 -10.72 15.91
CA GLU A 247 -29.22 -12.13 16.32
C GLU A 247 -29.29 -13.06 15.11
N GLU A 248 -30.01 -12.66 14.05
CA GLU A 248 -30.05 -13.41 12.80
C GLU A 248 -28.66 -13.52 12.14
N ILE A 249 -27.94 -12.41 12.02
CA ILE A 249 -26.57 -12.39 11.46
C ILE A 249 -25.65 -13.30 12.30
N GLN A 250 -25.71 -13.21 13.63
CA GLN A 250 -24.89 -14.05 14.51
C GLN A 250 -25.15 -15.54 14.31
N ARG A 251 -26.42 -15.92 14.11
CA ARG A 251 -26.82 -17.31 13.88
C ARG A 251 -26.42 -17.81 12.49
N GLU A 252 -26.53 -16.97 11.46
CA GLU A 252 -26.26 -17.38 10.08
C GLU A 252 -24.79 -17.26 9.66
N ASP A 253 -24.03 -16.34 10.26
CA ASP A 253 -22.68 -15.98 9.83
C ASP A 253 -21.62 -16.24 10.91
N ASN A 254 -21.14 -17.49 10.92
CA ASN A 254 -20.01 -17.94 11.75
C ASN A 254 -18.66 -17.73 11.07
N SER A 255 -18.59 -16.98 9.97
CA SER A 255 -17.33 -16.79 9.26
C SER A 255 -16.39 -15.86 10.02
N HIS A 256 -15.09 -16.19 9.95
CA HIS A 256 -14.02 -15.38 10.51
C HIS A 256 -13.53 -14.41 9.43
N SER A 257 -13.38 -13.14 9.79
CA SER A 257 -12.77 -12.10 8.98
C SER A 257 -11.45 -11.67 9.61
N ARG A 258 -10.44 -11.44 8.78
CA ARG A 258 -9.24 -10.71 9.19
C ARG A 258 -9.54 -9.22 8.97
N ASP A 259 -9.40 -8.43 10.02
CA ASP A 259 -9.48 -6.97 9.92
C ASP A 259 -8.14 -6.42 9.42
N VAL A 260 -7.98 -6.41 8.10
CA VAL A 260 -6.74 -5.97 7.42
C VAL A 260 -6.44 -4.48 7.63
N PHE A 261 -7.47 -3.67 7.89
CA PHE A 261 -7.30 -2.24 8.17
C PHE A 261 -6.75 -2.02 9.58
N TYR A 262 -7.27 -2.76 10.58
CA TYR A 262 -6.70 -2.74 11.92
C TYR A 262 -5.24 -3.23 11.93
N GLN A 263 -4.93 -4.28 11.17
CA GLN A 263 -3.55 -4.77 11.01
C GLN A 263 -2.64 -3.66 10.45
N HIS A 264 -3.07 -2.94 9.42
CA HIS A 264 -2.30 -1.82 8.88
C HIS A 264 -1.98 -0.72 9.89
N HIS A 265 -2.98 -0.33 10.70
CA HIS A 265 -2.76 0.64 11.76
C HIS A 265 -1.82 0.09 12.84
N THR A 266 -1.96 -1.21 13.17
CA THR A 266 -1.06 -1.91 14.09
C THR A 266 0.38 -1.87 13.58
N ASP A 267 0.60 -2.23 12.32
CA ASP A 267 1.91 -2.28 11.68
C ASP A 267 2.52 -0.87 11.55
N SER A 268 1.71 0.12 11.16
CA SER A 268 2.14 1.52 11.06
C SER A 268 2.57 2.05 12.43
N ALA A 269 1.75 1.85 13.47
CA ALA A 269 2.06 2.29 14.83
C ALA A 269 3.27 1.55 15.41
N ALA A 270 3.46 0.27 15.05
CA ALA A 270 4.63 -0.49 15.42
C ALA A 270 5.89 0.03 14.72
N ALA A 271 5.83 0.33 13.43
CA ALA A 271 6.96 0.86 12.65
C ALA A 271 7.42 2.24 13.14
N GLU A 272 6.50 3.06 13.65
CA GLU A 272 6.82 4.35 14.27
C GLU A 272 7.44 4.21 15.68
N ASN A 273 7.29 3.05 16.33
CA ASN A 273 7.77 2.79 17.67
C ASN A 273 9.12 2.04 17.66
N GLN A 274 10.19 2.75 18.01
CA GLN A 274 11.56 2.23 18.03
C GLN A 274 11.79 1.11 19.07
N ASP A 275 10.92 0.99 20.09
CA ASP A 275 10.99 -0.10 21.08
C ASP A 275 10.43 -1.43 20.53
N ILE A 276 9.76 -1.38 19.37
CA ILE A 276 9.18 -2.54 18.67
C ILE A 276 10.04 -2.91 17.48
N TYR A 277 10.20 -1.99 16.53
CA TYR A 277 11.07 -2.19 15.37
C TYR A 277 12.33 -1.34 15.51
N GLU A 278 13.46 -2.02 15.59
CA GLU A 278 14.76 -1.36 15.48
C GLU A 278 14.94 -0.79 14.07
N ARG A 279 15.20 0.52 13.99
CA ARG A 279 15.60 1.15 12.72
C ARG A 279 17.05 0.81 12.42
N VAL A 280 17.26 0.10 11.31
CA VAL A 280 18.61 -0.17 10.78
C VAL A 280 18.93 0.85 9.71
N ASP A 281 19.82 1.79 10.02
CA ASP A 281 20.31 2.81 9.10
C ASP A 281 21.71 2.41 8.63
N LYS A 282 21.77 1.51 7.65
CA LYS A 282 23.01 0.92 7.12
C LYS A 282 22.94 0.76 5.61
N ASP A 283 24.06 0.96 4.94
CA ASP A 283 24.16 0.84 3.49
C ASP A 283 24.05 -0.63 3.04
N VAL A 284 24.58 -1.57 3.83
CA VAL A 284 24.42 -3.02 3.60
C VAL A 284 23.83 -3.67 4.84
N LEU A 285 22.75 -4.42 4.66
CA LEU A 285 22.16 -5.27 5.68
C LEU A 285 22.08 -6.71 5.18
N LEU A 286 22.81 -7.60 5.84
CA LEU A 286 22.70 -9.05 5.66
C LEU A 286 22.05 -9.67 6.90
N VAL A 287 20.93 -10.37 6.70
CA VAL A 287 20.25 -11.15 7.74
C VAL A 287 20.38 -12.62 7.39
N LEU A 288 20.91 -13.39 8.32
CA LEU A 288 21.16 -14.83 8.21
C LEU A 288 20.24 -15.61 9.14
N ASP A 289 19.88 -16.83 8.73
CA ASP A 289 19.21 -17.80 9.58
C ASP A 289 20.21 -18.57 10.46
N ALA A 290 19.71 -19.52 11.25
CA ALA A 290 20.51 -20.33 12.16
C ALA A 290 21.62 -21.13 11.45
N ASP A 291 21.38 -21.50 10.18
CA ASP A 291 22.30 -22.28 9.35
C ASP A 291 23.24 -21.38 8.52
N GLY A 292 23.14 -20.05 8.67
CA GLY A 292 23.96 -19.09 7.92
C GLY A 292 23.44 -18.78 6.51
N LYS A 293 22.22 -19.18 6.18
CA LYS A 293 21.58 -18.87 4.90
C LYS A 293 21.00 -17.47 4.93
N ALA A 294 21.16 -16.72 3.85
CA ALA A 294 20.60 -15.38 3.74
C ALA A 294 19.07 -15.43 3.75
N ILE A 295 18.48 -14.75 4.73
CA ILE A 295 17.05 -14.41 4.79
C ILE A 295 16.80 -13.13 3.98
N LEU A 296 17.67 -12.12 4.19
CA LEU A 296 17.60 -10.83 3.52
C LEU A 296 19.02 -10.35 3.22
N CYS A 297 19.23 -9.83 2.01
CA CYS A 297 20.40 -9.04 1.66
C CYS A 297 19.90 -7.75 1.02
N SER A 298 20.11 -6.63 1.70
CA SER A 298 19.73 -5.30 1.23
C SER A 298 20.98 -4.47 1.04
N VAL A 299 21.09 -3.84 -0.13
CA VAL A 299 22.13 -2.86 -0.43
C VAL A 299 21.47 -1.56 -0.87
N GLN A 300 21.71 -0.50 -0.10
CA GLN A 300 21.12 0.80 -0.32
C GLN A 300 21.52 1.35 -1.67
N ARG A 301 20.51 1.77 -2.45
CA ARG A 301 20.67 2.43 -3.76
C ARG A 301 21.54 1.62 -4.73
N LEU A 302 21.56 0.29 -4.63
CA LEU A 302 22.44 -0.58 -5.43
C LEU A 302 22.42 -0.27 -6.93
N PHE A 303 21.24 -0.10 -7.53
CA PHE A 303 21.13 0.22 -8.95
C PHE A 303 21.83 1.55 -9.30
N GLN A 304 21.64 2.58 -8.47
CA GLN A 304 22.27 3.89 -8.66
C GLN A 304 23.78 3.84 -8.39
N GLN A 305 24.24 3.02 -7.44
CA GLN A 305 25.67 2.84 -7.21
C GLN A 305 26.34 2.10 -8.38
N LEU A 306 25.66 1.12 -8.97
CA LEU A 306 26.18 0.36 -10.10
C LEU A 306 26.16 1.16 -11.41
N PHE A 307 25.07 1.87 -11.72
CA PHE A 307 24.83 2.45 -13.05
C PHE A 307 24.70 3.97 -13.05
N GLY A 308 24.78 4.61 -11.89
CA GLY A 308 24.69 6.06 -11.73
C GLY A 308 23.27 6.62 -11.69
N THR A 309 23.17 7.87 -11.24
CA THR A 309 21.91 8.62 -11.10
C THR A 309 21.18 8.77 -12.42
N THR A 310 21.90 9.15 -13.49
CA THR A 310 21.31 9.36 -14.81
C THR A 310 20.63 8.11 -15.35
N MET A 311 21.22 6.93 -15.13
CA MET A 311 20.62 5.68 -15.58
C MET A 311 19.39 5.31 -14.75
N MET A 312 19.45 5.52 -13.43
CA MET A 312 18.30 5.32 -12.54
C MET A 312 17.11 6.21 -12.95
N GLU A 313 17.36 7.48 -13.23
CA GLU A 313 16.34 8.42 -13.70
C GLU A 313 15.73 7.99 -15.04
N LYS A 314 16.57 7.54 -15.98
CA LYS A 314 16.12 7.04 -17.28
C LYS A 314 15.26 5.78 -17.16
N VAL A 315 15.64 4.82 -16.31
CA VAL A 315 14.84 3.63 -16.02
C VAL A 315 13.52 4.01 -15.33
N THR A 316 13.56 4.96 -14.40
CA THR A 316 12.37 5.45 -13.71
C THR A 316 11.39 6.11 -14.70
N ASP A 317 11.89 6.94 -15.62
CA ASP A 317 11.07 7.53 -16.69
C ASP A 317 10.47 6.45 -17.61
N ALA A 318 11.25 5.43 -17.97
CA ALA A 318 10.77 4.33 -18.78
C ALA A 318 9.66 3.54 -18.09
N ILE A 319 9.81 3.23 -16.79
CA ILE A 319 8.78 2.56 -15.99
C ILE A 319 7.51 3.42 -15.91
N ARG A 320 7.65 4.72 -15.66
CA ARG A 320 6.53 5.65 -15.59
C ARG A 320 5.78 5.69 -16.92
N LYS A 321 6.48 5.88 -18.04
CA LYS A 321 5.88 5.90 -19.38
C LYS A 321 5.24 4.57 -19.75
N TRP A 322 5.92 3.45 -19.46
CA TRP A 322 5.38 2.10 -19.68
C TRP A 322 4.08 1.90 -18.90
N SER A 323 4.04 2.33 -17.64
CA SER A 323 2.88 2.16 -16.77
C SER A 323 1.63 2.91 -17.25
N ALA A 324 1.76 3.86 -18.18
CA ALA A 324 0.65 4.58 -18.78
C ALA A 324 0.17 3.98 -20.12
N LEU A 325 0.84 2.93 -20.64
CA LEU A 325 0.48 2.31 -21.92
C LEU A 325 -0.65 1.28 -21.78
N PRO A 326 -0.50 0.17 -21.03
CA PRO A 326 -1.58 -0.79 -20.84
C PRO A 326 -2.50 -0.37 -19.68
N PRO A 327 -3.75 -0.87 -19.66
CA PRO A 327 -4.52 -0.90 -18.42
C PRO A 327 -3.82 -1.83 -17.43
N LEU A 328 -3.43 -1.29 -16.29
CA LEU A 328 -2.86 -2.04 -15.18
C LEU A 328 -3.95 -2.23 -14.12
N PRO A 329 -4.09 -3.44 -13.55
CA PRO A 329 -5.17 -3.75 -12.63
C PRO A 329 -5.13 -2.80 -11.44
N GLN A 330 -6.30 -2.29 -11.05
CA GLN A 330 -6.48 -1.63 -9.78
C GLN A 330 -6.12 -2.65 -8.70
N PRO A 331 -5.23 -2.31 -7.75
CA PRO A 331 -4.97 -3.17 -6.62
C PRO A 331 -6.30 -3.53 -5.96
N ASP A 332 -6.62 -4.82 -5.92
CA ASP A 332 -7.86 -5.33 -5.34
C ASP A 332 -7.93 -4.85 -3.89
N THR A 333 -8.90 -3.99 -3.54
CA THR A 333 -9.04 -3.49 -2.16
C THR A 333 -9.39 -4.61 -1.18
N ALA A 334 -9.74 -5.82 -1.62
CA ALA A 334 -9.84 -6.97 -0.73
C ALA A 334 -8.47 -7.60 -0.37
N ARG A 335 -7.43 -7.35 -1.16
CA ARG A 335 -6.03 -7.79 -0.93
C ARG A 335 -5.09 -6.65 -0.55
N HIS A 336 -5.43 -5.43 -0.95
CA HIS A 336 -4.69 -4.18 -0.79
C HIS A 336 -5.63 -3.13 -0.20
N ALA A 337 -6.39 -3.50 0.83
CA ALA A 337 -7.42 -2.65 1.43
C ALA A 337 -6.89 -1.29 1.89
N VAL A 338 -5.60 -1.26 2.24
CA VAL A 338 -4.90 -0.08 2.71
C VAL A 338 -4.51 0.90 1.63
N ASP A 339 -4.53 0.52 0.36
CA ASP A 339 -4.19 1.42 -0.73
C ASP A 339 -5.05 2.68 -0.71
N GLU A 340 -6.31 2.53 -0.33
CA GLU A 340 -7.23 3.65 -0.16
C GLU A 340 -6.86 4.52 1.04
N ILE A 341 -6.49 3.92 2.18
CA ILE A 341 -5.99 4.67 3.35
C ILE A 341 -4.71 5.42 2.99
N ILE A 342 -3.78 4.76 2.31
CA ILE A 342 -2.50 5.34 1.91
C ILE A 342 -2.74 6.51 0.97
N ARG A 343 -3.53 6.34 -0.10
CA ARG A 343 -3.87 7.44 -1.02
C ARG A 343 -4.62 8.56 -0.32
N ARG A 344 -5.46 8.27 0.67
CA ARG A 344 -6.23 9.33 1.32
C ARG A 344 -5.42 10.11 2.37
N ASP A 345 -4.68 9.39 3.21
CA ASP A 345 -4.15 9.91 4.46
C ASP A 345 -2.62 10.17 4.40
N LYS A 346 -1.86 9.38 3.63
CA LYS A 346 -0.38 9.49 3.55
C LYS A 346 0.12 10.10 2.25
N HIS A 347 -0.49 9.71 1.12
CA HIS A 347 -0.08 10.07 -0.23
C HIS A 347 -1.28 10.58 -1.08
N PRO A 348 -1.92 11.71 -0.70
CA PRO A 348 -3.02 12.32 -1.45
C PRO A 348 -2.65 12.75 -2.88
N GLU A 349 -1.36 12.89 -3.16
CA GLU A 349 -0.79 13.08 -4.49
C GLU A 349 -0.82 11.83 -5.37
N LEU A 350 -1.21 10.66 -4.85
CA LEU A 350 -1.42 9.44 -5.64
C LEU A 350 -2.90 9.16 -5.94
N ASP A 351 -3.80 9.99 -5.41
CA ASP A 351 -5.24 9.88 -5.66
C ASP A 351 -5.58 10.56 -7.00
N MET A 352 -5.95 9.74 -7.99
CA MET A 352 -6.36 10.20 -9.31
C MET A 352 -7.68 10.97 -9.29
N GLU A 353 -8.58 10.70 -8.34
CA GLU A 353 -9.87 11.41 -8.27
C GLU A 353 -9.68 12.87 -7.86
N LYS A 354 -8.53 13.23 -7.26
CA LYS A 354 -8.17 14.60 -6.88
C LYS A 354 -7.51 15.40 -8.01
N ALA A 355 -7.24 14.78 -9.17
CA ALA A 355 -6.67 15.48 -10.31
C ALA A 355 -7.64 16.54 -10.86
N LYS A 356 -7.11 17.73 -11.15
CA LYS A 356 -7.82 18.84 -11.79
C LYS A 356 -7.49 18.99 -13.27
N THR A 357 -6.32 18.48 -13.69
CA THR A 357 -5.88 18.53 -15.10
C THR A 357 -5.38 17.16 -15.57
N PRO A 358 -5.34 16.91 -16.89
CA PRO A 358 -4.68 15.74 -17.47
C PRO A 358 -3.23 15.56 -17.04
N GLU A 359 -2.47 16.65 -16.92
CA GLU A 359 -1.06 16.62 -16.51
C GLU A 359 -0.92 16.14 -15.07
N GLU A 360 -1.77 16.64 -14.16
CA GLU A 360 -1.83 16.15 -12.80
C GLU A 360 -2.23 14.67 -12.78
N LEU A 361 -3.21 14.28 -13.60
CA LEU A 361 -3.65 12.88 -13.68
C LEU A 361 -2.52 11.94 -14.12
N ALA A 362 -1.69 12.37 -15.08
CA ALA A 362 -0.51 11.63 -15.54
C ALA A 362 0.63 11.56 -14.51
N GLN A 363 0.66 12.46 -13.53
CA GLN A 363 1.61 12.42 -12.41
C GLN A 363 1.10 11.56 -11.24
N ARG A 364 -0.23 11.51 -11.05
CA ARG A 364 -0.91 10.78 -9.98
C ARG A 364 -1.16 9.29 -10.31
N ALA A 365 -0.97 8.87 -11.57
CA ALA A 365 -1.26 7.51 -12.01
C ALA A 365 -0.47 6.45 -11.23
N SER A 366 -1.19 5.62 -10.46
CA SER A 366 -0.61 4.69 -9.48
C SER A 366 -0.92 3.24 -9.83
N CYS A 367 -0.04 2.57 -10.59
CA CYS A 367 -0.11 1.12 -10.76
C CYS A 367 1.22 0.39 -10.54
N VAL A 368 2.34 1.10 -10.48
CA VAL A 368 3.65 0.48 -10.19
C VAL A 368 3.89 0.40 -8.68
N VAL A 369 3.27 1.29 -7.91
CA VAL A 369 3.44 1.30 -6.45
C VAL A 369 2.40 0.39 -5.82
N HIS A 370 2.74 -0.90 -5.70
CA HIS A 370 1.98 -1.85 -4.90
C HIS A 370 2.28 -1.61 -3.42
N TYR A 371 1.34 -1.00 -2.69
CA TYR A 371 1.42 -0.91 -1.24
C TYR A 371 0.71 -2.11 -0.61
N GLY A 372 1.39 -3.27 -0.59
CA GLY A 372 0.88 -4.43 0.12
C GLY A 372 0.87 -4.21 1.65
N THR A 373 -0.19 -4.67 2.32
CA THR A 373 -0.05 -5.19 3.69
C THR A 373 0.52 -6.59 3.60
N TRP A 374 1.57 -6.88 4.36
CA TRP A 374 2.11 -8.22 4.51
C TRP A 374 1.38 -8.99 5.61
#